data_AF-A0AAW7NVS2-F1
#
_entry.id   AF-A0AAW7NVS2-F1
#
_cell.length_a   1.000
_cell.length_b   1.000
_cell.length_c   1.000
_cell.angle_alpha   90.00
_cell.angle_beta   90.00
_cell.angle_gamma   90.00
#
_symmetry.space_group_name_H-M   'P 1'
#
loop_
_entity.id
_entity.type
_entity.pdbx_description
1 polymer ?
#
loop_
_entity_poly.entity_id
_entity_poly.type
_entity_poly.pdbx_seq_one_letter_code
_entity_poly.pdbx_strand_id
1 'polypeptide(L)'
;MTEIRPLKKEEIPLLEEFLYQAIFIPSGLEPLPRSILKEPELEMYIKDLLKAKGYPSVSLSVSKDNPAVAFYQRLGFVTVEEREDDYLMLCRL
;
A
#
# COMPACT_ATOMS: atom_id res chain seq x y z
N MET A 1 26.19 -0.56 4.71
CA MET A 1 25.10 0.37 5.04
C MET A 1 24.31 0.57 3.77
N THR A 2 23.03 0.19 3.77
CA THR A 2 22.14 0.39 2.62
C THR A 2 21.68 1.83 2.68
N GLU A 3 22.03 2.64 1.68
CA GLU A 3 21.57 4.04 1.61
C GLU A 3 20.18 4.10 1.00
N ILE A 4 19.23 4.70 1.73
CA ILE A 4 17.90 4.99 1.23
C ILE A 4 18.00 6.10 0.20
N ARG A 5 17.46 5.87 -0.99
CA ARG A 5 17.46 6.83 -2.10
C ARG A 5 16.12 6.83 -2.80
N PRO A 6 15.80 7.89 -3.57
CA PRO A 6 14.63 7.90 -4.44
C PRO A 6 14.56 6.66 -5.33
N LEU A 7 13.35 6.16 -5.55
CA LEU A 7 13.08 5.08 -6.51
C LEU A 7 13.52 5.54 -7.90
N LYS A 8 14.36 4.75 -8.54
CA LYS A 8 14.67 4.97 -9.94
C LYS A 8 13.53 4.44 -10.80
N LYS A 9 13.38 5.00 -12.00
CA LYS A 9 12.30 4.59 -12.92
C LYS A 9 12.39 3.09 -13.26
N GLU A 10 13.60 2.54 -13.28
CA GLU A 10 13.85 1.13 -13.60
C GLU A 10 13.40 0.19 -12.48
N GLU A 11 13.16 0.70 -11.27
CA GLU A 11 12.75 -0.09 -10.09
C GLU A 11 11.22 -0.12 -9.91
N ILE A 12 10.50 0.76 -10.62
CA ILE A 12 9.03 0.83 -10.60
C ILE A 12 8.38 -0.50 -11.00
N PRO A 13 8.81 -1.20 -12.07
CA PRO A 13 8.19 -2.48 -12.45
C PRO A 13 8.31 -3.57 -11.37
N LEU A 14 9.40 -3.57 -10.60
CA LEU A 14 9.61 -4.51 -9.51
C LEU A 14 8.68 -4.21 -8.32
N LEU A 15 8.48 -2.94 -8.02
CA LEU A 15 7.52 -2.51 -7.00
C LEU A 15 6.07 -2.87 -7.40
N GLU A 16 5.71 -2.63 -8.67
CA GLU A 16 4.40 -3.04 -9.22
C GLU A 16 4.19 -4.56 -9.09
N GLU A 17 5.22 -5.36 -9.33
CA GLU A 17 5.17 -6.82 -9.13
C GLU A 17 4.86 -7.17 -7.67
N PHE A 18 5.59 -6.58 -6.72
CA PHE A 18 5.36 -6.85 -5.29
C PHE A 18 3.95 -6.45 -4.84
N LEU A 19 3.42 -5.32 -5.31
CA LEU A 19 2.07 -4.88 -5.01
C LEU A 19 1.01 -5.83 -5.56
N TYR A 20 1.19 -6.34 -6.79
CA TYR A 20 0.29 -7.31 -7.38
C TYR A 20 0.29 -8.64 -6.60
N GLN A 21 1.47 -9.14 -6.21
CA GLN A 21 1.61 -10.38 -5.44
C GLN A 21 1.04 -10.26 -4.02
N ALA A 22 0.95 -9.05 -3.47
CA ALA A 22 0.33 -8.80 -2.17
C ALA A 22 -1.22 -8.89 -2.21
N ILE A 23 -1.83 -8.94 -3.39
CA ILE A 23 -3.28 -9.10 -3.55
C ILE A 23 -3.67 -10.55 -3.26
N PHE A 24 -4.41 -10.76 -2.16
CA PHE A 24 -4.94 -12.07 -1.82
C PHE A 24 -6.12 -12.45 -2.73
N ILE A 25 -5.96 -13.54 -3.48
CA ILE A 25 -7.02 -14.13 -4.32
C ILE A 25 -7.43 -15.48 -3.68
N PRO A 26 -8.67 -15.63 -3.18
CA PRO A 26 -9.13 -16.89 -2.61
C PRO A 26 -9.23 -17.99 -3.68
N SER A 27 -9.08 -19.23 -3.24
CA SER A 27 -9.10 -20.40 -4.13
C SER A 27 -10.41 -20.47 -4.95
N GLY A 28 -10.28 -20.65 -6.26
CA GLY A 28 -11.39 -20.71 -7.20
C GLY A 28 -11.79 -19.38 -7.86
N LEU A 29 -11.08 -18.28 -7.56
CA LEU A 29 -11.22 -17.02 -8.30
C LEU A 29 -10.09 -16.84 -9.32
N GLU A 30 -10.45 -16.24 -10.46
CA GLU A 30 -9.49 -15.86 -11.49
C GLU A 30 -8.60 -14.70 -11.01
N PRO A 31 -7.29 -14.69 -11.36
CA PRO A 31 -6.41 -13.59 -11.04
C PRO A 31 -6.87 -12.27 -11.66
N LEU A 32 -6.77 -11.18 -10.89
CA LEU A 32 -7.09 -9.84 -11.36
C LEU A 32 -6.14 -9.42 -12.49
N PRO A 33 -6.59 -8.67 -13.51
CA PRO A 33 -5.69 -8.15 -14.53
C PRO A 33 -4.69 -7.15 -13.90
N ARG A 34 -3.42 -7.15 -14.34
CA ARG A 34 -2.40 -6.22 -13.83
C ARG A 34 -2.71 -4.74 -14.05
N SER A 35 -3.63 -4.43 -14.96
CA SER A 35 -4.17 -3.07 -15.13
C SER A 35 -4.78 -2.52 -13.84
N ILE A 36 -5.17 -3.38 -12.90
CA ILE A 36 -5.67 -3.01 -11.56
C ILE A 36 -4.70 -2.09 -10.79
N LEU A 37 -3.39 -2.18 -11.05
CA LEU A 37 -2.38 -1.29 -10.45
C LEU A 37 -2.38 0.13 -11.03
N LYS A 38 -2.99 0.31 -12.21
CA LYS A 38 -3.13 1.60 -12.91
C LYS A 38 -4.49 2.23 -12.67
N GLU A 39 -5.43 1.47 -12.10
CA GLU A 39 -6.73 1.98 -11.75
C GLU A 39 -6.65 2.82 -10.46
N PRO A 40 -7.11 4.08 -10.47
CA PRO A 40 -7.19 4.90 -9.27
C PRO A 40 -8.10 4.28 -8.20
N GLU A 41 -8.93 3.30 -8.55
CA GLU A 41 -9.81 2.62 -7.60
C GLU A 41 -9.08 1.69 -6.62
N LEU A 42 -7.87 1.17 -6.92
CA LEU A 42 -7.16 0.31 -5.95
C LEU A 42 -6.72 1.08 -4.69
N GLU A 43 -6.54 2.39 -4.80
CA GLU A 43 -6.29 3.32 -3.70
C GLU A 43 -7.52 3.52 -2.78
N MET A 44 -8.75 3.45 -3.33
CA MET A 44 -10.00 3.73 -2.61
C MET A 44 -10.81 2.48 -2.22
N TYR A 45 -10.69 1.39 -2.97
CA TYR A 45 -11.53 0.19 -2.84
C TYR A 45 -11.43 -0.48 -1.46
N ILE A 46 -10.21 -0.58 -0.90
CA ILE A 46 -10.00 -1.15 0.43
C ILE A 46 -10.64 -0.25 1.51
N LYS A 47 -10.54 1.08 1.35
CA LYS A 47 -11.10 2.04 2.32
C LYS A 47 -12.63 2.00 2.33
N ASP A 48 -13.25 2.04 1.15
CA ASP A 48 -14.71 2.03 1.03
C ASP A 48 -15.33 0.70 1.46
N LEU A 49 -14.68 -0.43 1.15
CA LEU A 49 -15.12 -1.75 1.62
C LEU A 49 -15.08 -1.86 3.14
N LEU A 50 -13.98 -1.42 3.76
CA LEU A 50 -13.80 -1.47 5.21
C LEU A 50 -14.79 -0.53 5.91
N LYS A 51 -15.03 0.65 5.34
CA LYS A 51 -16.06 1.58 5.81
C LYS A 51 -17.46 1.00 5.73
N ALA A 52 -17.81 0.38 4.61
CA ALA A 52 -19.11 -0.29 4.42
C ALA A 52 -19.33 -1.45 5.39
N LYS A 53 -18.25 -2.11 5.84
CA LYS A 53 -18.28 -3.14 6.89
C LYS A 53 -18.23 -2.60 8.32
N GLY A 54 -18.21 -1.27 8.50
CA GLY A 54 -18.22 -0.62 9.80
C GLY A 54 -16.86 -0.58 10.51
N TYR A 55 -15.76 -0.80 9.81
CA TYR A 55 -14.43 -0.62 10.39
C TYR A 55 -14.08 0.88 10.44
N PRO A 56 -13.66 1.40 11.60
CA PRO A 56 -13.40 2.84 11.77
C PRO A 56 -12.03 3.29 11.23
N SER A 57 -11.11 2.35 11.00
CA SER A 57 -9.76 2.65 10.51
C SER A 57 -9.06 1.42 9.95
N VAL A 58 -8.00 1.66 9.18
CA VAL A 58 -7.07 0.65 8.65
C VAL A 58 -5.64 1.07 8.94
N SER A 59 -4.75 0.13 9.27
CA SER A 59 -3.32 0.38 9.45
C SER A 59 -2.46 -0.43 8.49
N LEU A 60 -1.25 0.07 8.23
CA LEU A 60 -0.21 -0.60 7.47
C LEU A 60 1.15 -0.33 8.10
N SER A 61 2.06 -1.31 8.01
CA SER A 61 3.48 -1.11 8.26
C SER A 61 4.16 -0.88 6.93
N VAL A 62 4.90 0.22 6.80
CA VAL A 62 5.67 0.53 5.60
C VAL A 62 7.12 0.80 6.01
N SER A 63 8.05 0.09 5.40
CA SER A 63 9.48 0.33 5.65
C SER A 63 9.83 1.79 5.37
N LYS A 64 10.70 2.38 6.19
CA LYS A 64 11.17 3.76 5.97
C LYS A 64 11.88 3.93 4.63
N ASP A 65 12.43 2.84 4.11
CA ASP A 65 13.13 2.78 2.84
C ASP A 65 12.17 2.72 1.65
N ASN A 66 10.88 2.48 1.92
CA ASN A 66 9.88 2.36 0.88
C ASN A 66 9.38 3.76 0.45
N PRO A 67 9.58 4.17 -0.81
CA PRO A 67 9.14 5.47 -1.32
C PRO A 67 7.61 5.63 -1.33
N ALA A 68 6.86 4.53 -1.16
CA ALA A 68 5.41 4.55 -1.01
C ALA A 68 4.92 5.21 0.29
N VAL A 69 5.80 5.52 1.27
CA VAL A 69 5.41 6.28 2.47
C VAL A 69 4.70 7.58 2.11
N ALA A 70 5.26 8.35 1.17
CA ALA A 70 4.66 9.61 0.72
C ALA A 70 3.32 9.40 -0.02
N PHE A 71 3.17 8.25 -0.69
CA PHE A 71 1.92 7.84 -1.33
C PHE A 71 0.84 7.56 -0.28
N TYR A 72 1.14 6.77 0.76
CA TYR A 72 0.20 6.51 1.85
C TYR A 72 -0.18 7.78 2.62
N GLN A 73 0.76 8.71 2.83
CA GLN A 73 0.47 10.01 3.42
C GLN A 73 -0.55 10.82 2.60
N ARG A 74 -0.40 10.86 1.27
CA ARG A 74 -1.37 11.53 0.37
C ARG A 74 -2.76 10.89 0.40
N LEU A 75 -2.83 9.58 0.65
CA LEU A 75 -4.08 8.83 0.84
C LEU A 75 -4.76 9.07 2.18
N GLY A 76 -4.17 9.90 3.05
CA GLY A 76 -4.68 10.23 4.37
C GLY A 76 -4.27 9.23 5.45
N PHE A 77 -3.23 8.42 5.22
CA PHE A 77 -2.59 7.67 6.30
C PHE A 77 -1.68 8.60 7.10
N VAL A 78 -1.77 8.52 8.41
CA VAL A 78 -0.91 9.24 9.35
C VAL A 78 0.00 8.26 10.07
N THR A 79 1.27 8.61 10.26
CA THR A 79 2.17 7.80 11.07
C THR A 79 1.71 7.84 12.54
N VAL A 80 1.48 6.67 13.13
CA VAL A 80 1.06 6.52 14.53
C VAL A 80 2.17 5.94 15.40
N GLU A 81 3.11 5.23 14.79
CA GLU A 81 4.31 4.73 15.46
C GLU A 81 5.46 4.74 14.47
N GLU A 82 6.61 5.22 14.89
CA GLU A 82 7.86 5.11 14.15
C GLU A 82 8.75 4.11 14.87
N ARG A 83 9.12 3.03 14.17
CA ARG A 83 9.99 1.98 14.69
C ARG A 83 11.37 2.10 14.06
N GLU A 84 12.26 1.15 14.30
CA GLU A 84 13.61 1.19 13.74
C GLU A 84 13.57 1.16 12.20
N ASP A 85 12.86 0.19 11.62
CA ASP A 85 12.90 -0.10 10.18
C ASP A 85 11.61 0.30 9.41
N ASP A 86 10.50 0.55 10.12
CA ASP A 86 9.21 0.84 9.51
C ASP A 86 8.40 1.94 10.23
N TYR A 87 7.44 2.49 9.49
CA TYR A 87 6.37 3.32 10.01
C TYR A 87 5.11 2.49 10.12
N LEU A 88 4.52 2.44 11.31
CA LEU A 88 3.12 2.07 11.46
C LEU A 88 2.27 3.30 11.09
N MET A 89 1.49 3.17 10.03
CA MET A 89 0.60 4.21 9.55
C MET A 89 -0.85 3.79 9.71
N LEU A 90 -1.73 4.75 9.99
CA LEU A 90 -3.16 4.56 10.21
C LEU A 90 -3.95 5.51 9.32
N CYS A 91 -4.99 5.01 8.65
CA CYS A 91 -5.99 5.84 8.00
C CYS A 91 -7.34 5.63 8.67
N ARG A 92 -8.01 6.72 9.07
CA ARG A 92 -9.42 6.67 9.48
C ARG A 92 -10.31 6.65 8.24
N LEU A 93 -11.36 5.82 8.29
CA LEU A 93 -12.25 5.53 7.17
C LEU A 93 -13.52 6.38 7.19
#